data_AF-A0A4Q5V7V2-F1
#
_entry.id   AF-A0A4Q5V7V2-F1
#
_cell.length_a   1.000
_cell.length_b   1.000
_cell.length_c   1.000
_cell.angle_alpha   90.00
_cell.angle_beta   90.00
_cell.angle_gamma   90.00
#
_symmetry.space_group_name_H-M   'P 1'
#
loop_
_entity.id
_entity.type
_entity.pdbx_description
1 polymer ?
#
loop_
_entity_poly.entity_id
_entity_poly.type
_entity_poly.pdbx_seq_one_letter_code
_entity_poly.pdbx_strand_id
1 'polypeptide(L)'
;MMKLDKFAIIFKFLILTFSLAVSSVHAQNIDRQTHEYVTQQVYVAMFGRAADRAGEAWFANSLRNIGAPTNIVQLNQAYDTNYQVRALIDSYTNSAEFQRISAGSSESYLYYLYNTLFNRSPDVNGAAYWKALIDTGSVTRGRAALAILASSSGTYDGYIAGTKSDYAYLITRDLVWNYQIDAYNRATQDEIRPGVTYARAMLASINSWYEVRPAVDAMASKYRQW
;
A
#
# COMPACT_ATOMS: atom_id res chain seq x y z
N MET A 1 -4.68 -40.12 19.96
CA MET A 1 -5.15 -39.01 19.10
C MET A 1 -5.22 -37.75 19.97
N MET A 2 -4.11 -37.01 20.10
CA MET A 2 -3.98 -35.87 21.03
C MET A 2 -2.77 -34.98 20.62
N LYS A 3 -2.74 -34.56 19.34
CA LYS A 3 -1.67 -33.68 18.80
C LYS A 3 -2.20 -32.40 18.12
N LEU A 4 -3.50 -32.33 17.79
CA LEU A 4 -4.08 -31.14 17.13
C LEU A 4 -4.36 -29.97 18.09
N ASP A 5 -4.64 -30.20 19.37
CA ASP A 5 -5.10 -29.13 20.27
C ASP A 5 -4.00 -28.17 20.74
N LYS A 6 -2.75 -28.63 20.87
CA LYS A 6 -1.65 -27.75 21.32
C LYS A 6 -1.26 -26.72 20.26
N PHE A 7 -1.35 -27.07 18.98
CA PHE A 7 -1.03 -26.16 17.88
C PHE A 7 -2.09 -25.06 17.74
N ALA A 8 -3.38 -25.40 17.87
CA ALA A 8 -4.46 -24.41 17.82
C ALA A 8 -4.41 -23.43 19.01
N ILE A 9 -4.06 -23.90 20.21
CA ILE A 9 -3.95 -23.07 21.42
C ILE A 9 -2.73 -22.14 21.34
N ILE A 10 -1.58 -22.64 20.85
CA ILE A 10 -0.38 -21.81 20.63
C ILE A 10 -0.65 -20.75 19.55
N PHE A 11 -1.34 -21.11 18.46
CA PHE A 11 -1.71 -20.19 17.38
C PHE A 11 -2.69 -19.10 17.85
N LYS A 12 -3.67 -19.45 18.70
CA LYS A 12 -4.62 -18.50 19.31
C LYS A 12 -3.97 -17.56 20.31
N PHE A 13 -3.04 -18.06 21.15
CA PHE A 13 -2.29 -17.22 22.09
C PHE A 13 -1.35 -16.25 21.36
N LEU A 14 -0.71 -16.69 20.26
CA LEU A 14 0.13 -15.84 19.42
C LEU A 14 -0.66 -14.64 18.87
N ILE A 15 -1.88 -14.87 18.36
CA ILE A 15 -2.76 -13.84 17.76
C ILE A 15 -3.32 -12.86 18.82
N LEU A 16 -3.60 -13.32 20.04
CA LEU A 16 -4.16 -12.49 21.11
C LEU A 16 -3.10 -11.54 21.71
N THR A 17 -1.86 -12.00 21.90
CA THR A 17 -0.73 -11.12 22.28
C THR A 17 -0.29 -10.20 21.14
N PHE A 18 -0.52 -10.62 19.88
CA PHE A 18 -0.25 -9.86 18.66
C PHE A 18 -1.17 -8.63 18.50
N SER A 19 -2.47 -8.72 18.81
CA SER A 19 -3.37 -7.55 18.72
C SER A 19 -3.08 -6.46 19.76
N LEU A 20 -2.69 -6.83 20.99
CA LEU A 20 -2.35 -5.89 22.06
C LEU A 20 -0.94 -5.27 21.90
N ALA A 21 0.03 -6.02 21.34
CA ALA A 21 1.38 -5.51 21.07
C ALA A 21 1.44 -4.60 19.82
N VAL A 22 0.69 -4.92 18.76
CA VAL A 22 0.67 -4.13 17.51
C VAL A 22 0.05 -2.74 17.72
N SER A 23 -0.95 -2.64 18.61
CA SER A 23 -1.61 -1.37 18.97
C SER A 23 -0.71 -0.41 19.79
N SER A 24 0.27 -0.94 20.51
CA SER A 24 1.04 -0.19 21.52
C SER A 24 2.50 0.07 21.12
N VAL A 25 3.08 -0.74 20.21
CA VAL A 25 4.51 -0.69 19.86
C VAL A 25 4.78 -0.12 18.45
N HIS A 26 3.84 -0.22 17.49
CA HIS A 26 4.11 0.11 16.08
C HIS A 26 3.72 1.53 15.63
N ALA A 27 2.97 2.29 16.43
CA ALA A 27 2.64 3.68 16.11
C ALA A 27 3.83 4.65 16.32
N GLN A 28 4.98 4.19 16.85
CA GLN A 28 6.05 5.06 17.35
C GLN A 28 7.34 5.07 16.49
N ASN A 29 7.56 4.22 15.47
CA ASN A 29 8.84 4.20 14.71
C ASN A 29 8.71 3.83 13.20
N ILE A 30 7.74 4.39 12.47
CA ILE A 30 7.78 4.32 10.99
C ILE A 30 8.73 5.42 10.49
N ASP A 31 9.84 5.02 9.88
CA ASP A 31 10.73 5.96 9.18
C ASP A 31 10.15 6.29 7.79
N ARG A 32 9.40 7.40 7.76
CA ARG A 32 8.73 7.91 6.56
C ARG A 32 9.65 8.63 5.59
N GLN A 33 10.94 8.79 5.92
CA GLN A 33 11.94 9.46 5.09
C GLN A 33 12.88 8.46 4.42
N THR A 34 12.33 7.32 3.98
CA THR A 34 13.06 6.21 3.36
C THR A 34 12.58 5.94 1.94
N HIS A 35 13.45 5.33 1.12
CA HIS A 35 13.07 4.87 -0.22
C HIS A 35 12.05 3.73 -0.14
N GLU A 36 12.13 2.91 0.90
CA GLU A 36 11.16 1.85 1.19
C GLU A 36 9.75 2.45 1.41
N TYR A 37 9.63 3.49 2.23
CA TYR A 37 8.34 4.13 2.47
C TYR A 37 7.77 4.80 1.22
N VAL A 38 8.57 5.56 0.46
CA VAL A 38 8.08 6.20 -0.78
C VAL A 38 7.73 5.16 -1.85
N THR A 39 8.42 4.00 -1.86
CA THR A 39 8.02 2.87 -2.71
C THR A 39 6.62 2.37 -2.36
N GLN A 40 6.30 2.21 -1.07
CA GLN A 40 4.94 1.81 -0.66
C GLN A 40 3.88 2.82 -1.09
N GLN A 41 4.18 4.12 -0.97
CA GLN A 41 3.31 5.19 -1.45
C GLN A 41 3.02 5.05 -2.95
N VAL A 42 4.05 4.80 -3.77
CA VAL A 42 3.90 4.58 -5.22
C VAL A 42 3.08 3.30 -5.50
N TYR A 43 3.34 2.21 -4.79
CA TYR A 43 2.61 0.96 -4.98
C TYR A 43 1.12 1.07 -4.60
N VAL A 44 0.81 1.76 -3.50
CA VAL A 44 -0.57 2.05 -3.11
C VAL A 44 -1.25 2.92 -4.17
N ALA A 45 -0.59 3.95 -4.70
CA ALA A 45 -1.16 4.79 -5.74
C ALA A 45 -1.39 4.06 -7.07
N MET A 46 -0.46 3.22 -7.49
CA MET A 46 -0.49 2.60 -8.81
C MET A 46 -1.28 1.28 -8.85
N PHE A 47 -1.24 0.50 -7.77
CA PHE A 47 -1.76 -0.87 -7.74
C PHE A 47 -2.80 -1.09 -6.64
N GLY A 48 -3.00 -0.12 -5.73
CA GLY A 48 -3.91 -0.24 -4.60
C GLY A 48 -3.52 -1.33 -3.60
N ARG A 49 -2.22 -1.67 -3.53
CA ARG A 49 -1.69 -2.73 -2.65
C ARG A 49 -0.28 -2.40 -2.20
N ALA A 50 0.14 -3.06 -1.12
CA ALA A 50 1.55 -3.07 -0.73
C ALA A 50 2.44 -3.74 -1.79
N ALA A 51 3.68 -3.29 -1.88
CA ALA A 51 4.73 -4.01 -2.57
C ALA A 51 5.00 -5.35 -1.86
N ASP A 52 5.30 -6.40 -2.61
CA ASP A 52 5.98 -7.55 -2.02
C ASP A 52 7.42 -7.18 -1.65
N ARG A 53 8.07 -7.96 -0.78
CA ARG A 53 9.39 -7.61 -0.23
C ARG A 53 10.47 -7.47 -1.31
N ALA A 54 10.45 -8.33 -2.33
CA ALA A 54 11.44 -8.29 -3.40
C ALA A 54 11.21 -7.06 -4.30
N GLY A 55 9.95 -6.79 -4.66
CA GLY A 55 9.55 -5.60 -5.39
C GLY A 55 9.87 -4.31 -4.66
N GLU A 56 9.60 -4.24 -3.35
CA GLU A 56 9.95 -3.09 -2.51
C GLU A 56 11.45 -2.83 -2.53
N ALA A 57 12.26 -3.85 -2.19
CA ALA A 57 13.70 -3.72 -2.12
C ALA A 57 14.32 -3.32 -3.46
N TRP A 58 13.84 -3.88 -4.57
CA TRP A 58 14.33 -3.54 -5.89
C TRP A 58 14.00 -2.08 -6.26
N PHE A 59 12.75 -1.64 -6.04
CA PHE A 59 12.34 -0.27 -6.35
C PHE A 59 13.10 0.73 -5.46
N ALA A 60 13.14 0.48 -4.15
CA ALA A 60 13.82 1.36 -3.20
C ALA A 60 15.31 1.50 -3.53
N ASN A 61 15.98 0.40 -3.89
CA ASN A 61 17.37 0.44 -4.37
C ASN A 61 17.50 1.21 -5.69
N SER A 62 16.54 1.06 -6.61
CA SER A 62 16.55 1.78 -7.89
C SER A 62 16.42 3.29 -7.67
N LEU A 63 15.54 3.74 -6.78
CA LEU A 63 15.42 5.13 -6.38
C LEU A 63 16.70 5.65 -5.72
N ARG A 64 17.29 4.85 -4.82
CA ARG A 64 18.54 5.20 -4.12
C ARG A 64 19.70 5.38 -5.09
N ASN A 65 19.84 4.47 -6.05
CA ASN A 65 20.92 4.49 -7.05
C ASN A 65 20.87 5.70 -7.98
N ILE A 66 19.67 6.22 -8.26
CA ILE A 66 19.49 7.43 -9.08
C ILE A 66 19.41 8.72 -8.25
N GLY A 67 19.67 8.64 -6.93
CA GLY A 67 19.61 9.79 -6.02
C GLY A 67 18.21 10.41 -5.92
N ALA A 68 17.15 9.63 -6.10
CA ALA A 68 15.79 10.13 -6.03
C ALA A 68 15.42 10.58 -4.60
N PRO A 69 14.51 11.55 -4.43
CA PRO A 69 14.02 11.95 -3.12
C PRO A 69 13.27 10.84 -2.39
N THR A 70 13.32 10.85 -1.05
CA THR A 70 12.58 9.92 -0.17
C THR A 70 11.21 10.45 0.26
N ASN A 71 10.77 11.57 -0.32
CA ASN A 71 9.50 12.22 -0.02
C ASN A 71 8.63 12.26 -1.28
N ILE A 72 7.36 11.90 -1.18
CA ILE A 72 6.46 11.80 -2.34
C ILE A 72 6.25 13.14 -3.07
N VAL A 73 6.26 14.27 -2.36
CA VAL A 73 6.12 15.61 -2.96
C VAL A 73 7.36 15.96 -3.77
N GLN A 74 8.55 15.70 -3.21
CA GLN A 74 9.81 15.91 -3.92
C GLN A 74 10.01 14.90 -5.06
N LEU A 75 9.57 13.66 -4.90
CA LEU A 75 9.61 12.65 -5.96
C LEU A 75 8.72 13.06 -7.14
N ASN A 76 7.54 13.60 -6.85
CA ASN A 76 6.64 14.17 -7.84
C ASN A 76 7.28 15.35 -8.61
N GLN A 77 8.02 16.23 -7.92
CA GLN A 77 8.78 17.32 -8.57
C GLN A 77 9.96 16.77 -9.39
N ALA A 78 10.64 15.74 -8.88
CA ALA A 78 11.74 15.08 -9.56
C ALA A 78 11.29 14.33 -10.81
N TYR A 79 10.04 13.84 -10.87
CA TYR A 79 9.49 13.25 -12.09
C TYR A 79 9.56 14.23 -13.27
N ASP A 80 9.29 15.51 -13.04
CA ASP A 80 9.24 16.50 -14.14
C ASP A 80 10.65 16.96 -14.57
N THR A 81 11.64 16.86 -13.69
CA THR A 81 12.98 17.44 -13.88
C THR A 81 14.12 16.42 -14.01
N ASN A 82 13.94 15.19 -13.54
CA ASN A 82 14.92 14.12 -13.58
C ASN A 82 14.43 12.96 -14.47
N TYR A 83 15.06 12.79 -15.63
CA TYR A 83 14.66 11.77 -16.61
C TYR A 83 14.78 10.33 -16.07
N GLN A 84 15.69 10.05 -15.14
CA GLN A 84 15.85 8.72 -14.55
C GLN A 84 14.71 8.41 -13.58
N VAL A 85 14.27 9.41 -12.80
CA VAL A 85 13.09 9.27 -11.93
C VAL A 85 11.85 9.02 -12.78
N ARG A 86 11.65 9.82 -13.83
CA ARG A 86 10.55 9.62 -14.78
C ARG A 86 10.57 8.23 -15.40
N ALA A 87 11.71 7.81 -15.95
CA ALA A 87 11.85 6.50 -16.58
C ALA A 87 11.57 5.34 -15.61
N LEU A 88 12.04 5.44 -14.37
CA LEU A 88 11.78 4.44 -13.33
C LEU A 88 10.28 4.35 -13.01
N ILE A 89 9.63 5.48 -12.75
CA ILE A 89 8.19 5.54 -12.45
C ILE A 89 7.38 5.00 -13.64
N ASP A 90 7.70 5.42 -14.87
CA ASP A 90 6.98 5.01 -16.08
C ASP A 90 7.14 3.51 -16.36
N SER A 91 8.27 2.90 -15.99
CA SER A 91 8.49 1.45 -16.17
C SER A 91 7.42 0.59 -15.49
N TYR A 92 6.90 1.03 -14.33
CA TYR A 92 5.83 0.33 -13.62
C TYR A 92 4.48 0.50 -14.29
N THR A 93 4.24 1.66 -14.89
CA THR A 93 3.00 1.95 -15.62
C THR A 93 2.88 1.17 -16.93
N ASN A 94 4.02 0.72 -17.48
CA ASN A 94 4.08 -0.15 -18.64
C ASN A 94 3.85 -1.63 -18.30
N SER A 95 3.72 -1.99 -17.02
CA SER A 95 3.47 -3.37 -16.62
C SER A 95 2.07 -3.85 -17.03
N ALA A 96 1.93 -5.13 -17.38
CA ALA A 96 0.64 -5.73 -17.70
C ALA A 96 -0.36 -5.65 -16.52
N GLU A 97 0.13 -5.64 -15.28
CA GLU A 97 -0.72 -5.43 -14.10
C GLU A 97 -1.31 -4.02 -14.09
N PHE A 98 -0.47 -2.99 -14.23
CA PHE A 98 -0.94 -1.61 -14.24
C PHE A 98 -1.90 -1.36 -15.39
N GLN A 99 -1.58 -1.83 -16.61
CA GLN A 99 -2.45 -1.67 -17.78
C GLN A 99 -3.84 -2.29 -17.59
N ARG A 100 -3.95 -3.41 -16.84
CA ARG A 100 -5.25 -4.00 -16.48
C ARG A 100 -5.99 -3.17 -15.44
N ILE A 101 -5.29 -2.72 -14.39
CA ILE A 101 -5.88 -1.89 -13.32
C ILE A 101 -6.37 -0.56 -13.89
N SER A 102 -5.56 0.06 -14.73
CA SER A 102 -5.83 1.33 -15.38
C SER A 102 -6.51 1.16 -16.73
N ALA A 103 -7.28 0.08 -16.98
CA ALA A 103 -8.04 -0.09 -18.20
C ALA A 103 -9.33 0.77 -18.20
N GLY A 104 -10.03 0.83 -19.34
CA GLY A 104 -11.31 1.53 -19.45
C GLY A 104 -11.19 3.05 -19.62
N SER A 105 -12.27 3.77 -19.35
CA SER A 105 -12.31 5.24 -19.52
C SER A 105 -11.43 5.94 -18.47
N SER A 106 -11.02 7.17 -18.77
CA SER A 106 -10.25 7.97 -17.80
C SER A 106 -11.09 8.32 -16.57
N GLU A 107 -12.41 8.43 -16.74
CA GLU A 107 -13.36 8.60 -15.64
C GLU A 107 -13.41 7.37 -14.72
N SER A 108 -13.55 6.15 -15.28
CA SER A 108 -13.56 4.94 -14.45
C SER A 108 -12.22 4.74 -13.73
N TYR A 109 -11.11 5.10 -14.37
CA TYR A 109 -9.80 5.07 -13.74
C TYR A 109 -9.66 6.08 -12.60
N LEU A 110 -10.12 7.31 -12.76
CA LEU A 110 -10.08 8.32 -11.69
C LEU A 110 -10.98 7.93 -10.52
N TYR A 111 -12.15 7.35 -10.79
CA TYR A 111 -13.00 6.79 -9.73
C TYR A 111 -12.27 5.69 -8.94
N TYR A 112 -11.63 4.74 -9.65
CA TYR A 112 -10.81 3.72 -9.01
C TYR A 112 -9.68 4.33 -8.16
N LEU A 113 -8.93 5.28 -8.71
CA LEU A 113 -7.79 5.89 -8.06
C LEU A 113 -8.18 6.65 -6.78
N TYR A 114 -9.23 7.46 -6.84
CA TYR A 114 -9.70 8.22 -5.67
C TYR A 114 -10.27 7.31 -4.57
N ASN A 115 -10.98 6.24 -4.92
CA ASN A 115 -11.41 5.26 -3.93
C ASN A 115 -10.20 4.54 -3.31
N THR A 116 -9.24 4.17 -4.14
CA THR A 116 -8.02 3.47 -3.72
C THR A 116 -7.19 4.33 -2.76
N LEU A 117 -6.97 5.60 -3.09
CA LEU A 117 -6.15 6.51 -2.27
C LEU A 117 -6.91 7.09 -1.08
N PHE A 118 -8.14 7.56 -1.30
CA PHE A 118 -8.84 8.46 -0.37
C PHE A 118 -10.18 7.91 0.14
N ASN A 119 -10.62 6.75 -0.36
CA ASN A 119 -11.91 6.15 -0.01
C ASN A 119 -13.11 7.08 -0.26
N ARG A 120 -13.08 7.79 -1.39
CA ARG A 120 -14.18 8.64 -1.84
C ARG A 120 -14.17 8.74 -3.35
N SER A 121 -15.28 9.22 -3.92
CA SER A 121 -15.32 9.67 -5.31
C SER A 121 -14.50 10.96 -5.49
N PRO A 122 -13.93 11.20 -6.69
CA PRO A 122 -13.36 12.50 -7.01
C PRO A 122 -14.44 13.58 -6.98
N ASP A 123 -14.07 14.80 -6.62
CA ASP A 123 -14.93 15.95 -6.81
C ASP A 123 -15.06 16.28 -8.30
N VAL A 124 -16.12 16.98 -8.69
CA VAL A 124 -16.43 17.27 -10.10
C VAL A 124 -15.29 18.01 -10.79
N ASN A 125 -14.68 18.99 -10.12
CA ASN A 125 -13.64 19.83 -10.71
C ASN A 125 -12.32 19.06 -10.87
N GLY A 126 -11.91 18.32 -9.83
CA GLY A 126 -10.73 17.46 -9.86
C GLY A 126 -10.87 16.35 -10.92
N ALA A 127 -12.02 15.69 -10.98
CA ALA A 127 -12.31 14.68 -12.00
C ALA A 127 -12.17 15.26 -13.41
N ALA A 128 -12.79 16.42 -13.68
CA ALA A 128 -12.73 17.07 -14.98
C ALA A 128 -11.30 17.47 -15.38
N TYR A 129 -10.54 18.04 -14.45
CA TYR A 129 -9.15 18.44 -14.67
C TYR A 129 -8.27 17.25 -15.05
N TRP A 130 -8.25 16.20 -14.22
CA TRP A 130 -7.40 15.03 -14.46
C TRP A 130 -7.85 14.25 -15.69
N LYS A 131 -9.17 14.14 -15.92
CA LYS A 131 -9.71 13.47 -17.10
C LYS A 131 -9.25 14.15 -18.38
N ALA A 132 -9.33 15.48 -18.44
CA ALA A 132 -8.88 16.23 -19.61
C ALA A 132 -7.40 15.96 -19.92
N LEU A 133 -6.53 16.03 -18.91
CA LEU A 133 -5.09 15.78 -19.08
C LEU A 133 -4.77 14.34 -19.52
N ILE A 134 -5.51 13.36 -19.02
CA ILE A 134 -5.33 11.96 -19.41
C ILE A 134 -5.85 11.72 -20.84
N ASP A 135 -7.03 12.25 -21.17
CA ASP A 135 -7.66 12.05 -22.48
C ASP A 135 -6.88 12.74 -23.62
N THR A 136 -6.24 13.89 -23.35
CA THR A 136 -5.36 14.55 -24.32
C THR A 136 -3.98 13.90 -24.41
N GLY A 137 -3.65 12.95 -23.54
CA GLY A 137 -2.33 12.36 -23.43
C GLY A 137 -1.27 13.29 -22.83
N SER A 138 -1.67 14.47 -22.32
CA SER A 138 -0.75 15.42 -21.68
C SER A 138 -0.13 14.84 -20.41
N VAL A 139 -0.85 13.94 -19.73
CA VAL A 139 -0.40 13.23 -18.54
C VAL A 139 -0.75 11.75 -18.67
N THR A 140 0.22 10.87 -18.41
CA THR A 140 -0.05 9.43 -18.32
C THR A 140 -0.85 9.11 -17.06
N ARG A 141 -1.61 8.00 -17.07
CA ARG A 141 -2.40 7.57 -15.90
C ARG A 141 -1.55 7.41 -14.63
N GLY A 142 -0.36 6.81 -14.75
CA GLY A 142 0.54 6.67 -13.61
C GLY A 142 1.13 7.99 -13.12
N ARG A 143 1.42 8.93 -14.03
CA ARG A 143 1.82 10.29 -13.64
C ARG A 143 0.71 11.03 -12.90
N ALA A 144 -0.55 10.85 -13.32
CA ALA A 144 -1.72 11.37 -12.61
C ALA A 144 -1.83 10.76 -11.20
N ALA A 145 -1.67 9.44 -11.04
CA ALA A 145 -1.67 8.78 -9.74
C ALA A 145 -0.62 9.34 -8.78
N LEU A 146 0.62 9.52 -9.27
CA LEU A 146 1.70 10.13 -8.49
C LEU A 146 1.38 11.58 -8.09
N ALA A 147 0.91 12.39 -9.03
CA ALA A 147 0.54 13.80 -8.77
C ALA A 147 -0.60 13.92 -7.76
N ILE A 148 -1.67 13.14 -7.94
CA ILE A 148 -2.84 13.18 -7.07
C ILE A 148 -2.42 12.84 -5.64
N LEU A 149 -1.63 11.77 -5.44
CA LEU A 149 -1.11 11.43 -4.12
C LEU A 149 -0.20 12.53 -3.55
N ALA A 150 0.73 13.07 -4.34
CA ALA A 150 1.63 14.12 -3.87
C ALA A 150 0.89 15.40 -3.47
N SER A 151 -0.11 15.79 -4.27
CA SER A 151 -0.92 16.99 -4.06
C SER A 151 -1.80 16.92 -2.82
N SER A 152 -2.13 15.72 -2.32
CA SER A 152 -2.92 15.55 -1.11
C SER A 152 -2.10 15.69 0.17
N SER A 153 -0.78 15.81 0.10
CA SER A 153 0.10 15.96 1.27
C SER A 153 -0.32 17.15 2.14
N GLY A 154 -0.49 16.92 3.45
CA GLY A 154 -0.97 17.93 4.39
C GLY A 154 -2.49 18.14 4.43
N THR A 155 -3.27 17.38 3.65
CA THR A 155 -4.74 17.43 3.65
C THR A 155 -5.34 16.19 4.33
N TYR A 156 -6.67 16.18 4.50
CA TYR A 156 -7.41 15.00 5.00
C TYR A 156 -7.21 13.77 4.10
N ASP A 157 -7.25 13.96 2.78
CA ASP A 157 -6.99 12.89 1.80
C ASP A 157 -5.55 12.35 1.93
N GLY A 158 -4.59 13.25 2.16
CA GLY A 158 -3.20 12.88 2.40
C GLY A 158 -3.00 12.06 3.68
N TYR A 159 -3.81 12.32 4.71
CA TYR A 159 -3.81 11.50 5.92
C TYR A 159 -4.32 10.08 5.66
N ILE A 160 -5.41 9.91 4.89
CA ILE A 160 -5.94 8.59 4.52
C ILE A 160 -4.90 7.82 3.70
N ALA A 161 -4.35 8.45 2.66
CA ALA A 161 -3.35 7.82 1.81
C ALA A 161 -2.05 7.50 2.57
N GLY A 162 -1.63 8.39 3.48
CA GLY A 162 -0.51 8.16 4.38
C GLY A 162 -0.73 6.97 5.30
N THR A 163 -1.93 6.83 5.87
CA THR A 163 -2.30 5.69 6.73
C THR A 163 -2.28 4.37 5.94
N LYS A 164 -2.82 4.35 4.72
CA LYS A 164 -2.73 3.18 3.82
C LYS A 164 -1.28 2.83 3.49
N SER A 165 -0.41 3.82 3.35
CA SER A 165 1.02 3.64 3.10
C SER A 165 1.76 3.12 4.33
N ASP A 166 1.44 3.63 5.54
CA ASP A 166 1.94 3.10 6.81
C ASP A 166 1.59 1.62 6.97
N TYR A 167 0.33 1.24 6.68
CA TYR A 167 -0.09 -0.16 6.68
C TYR A 167 0.65 -1.01 5.64
N ALA A 168 0.79 -0.50 4.42
CA ALA A 168 1.53 -1.21 3.37
C ALA A 168 2.99 -1.45 3.78
N TYR A 169 3.64 -0.44 4.34
CA TYR A 169 5.00 -0.51 4.88
C TYR A 169 5.14 -1.50 6.02
N LEU A 170 4.25 -1.45 7.01
CA LEU A 170 4.25 -2.39 8.12
C LEU A 170 4.04 -3.82 7.64
N ILE A 171 3.08 -4.08 6.75
CA ILE A 171 2.83 -5.42 6.23
C ILE A 171 4.05 -5.96 5.47
N THR A 172 4.69 -5.16 4.61
CA THR A 172 5.87 -5.62 3.87
C THR A 172 7.06 -5.88 4.78
N ARG A 173 7.20 -5.13 5.89
CA ARG A 173 8.24 -5.36 6.91
C ARG A 173 7.89 -6.45 7.91
N ASP A 174 6.63 -6.68 8.24
CA ASP A 174 6.17 -7.71 9.16
C ASP A 174 6.14 -9.09 8.50
N LEU A 175 6.03 -9.12 7.16
CA LEU A 175 6.41 -10.29 6.36
C LEU A 175 7.87 -10.73 6.60
N VAL A 176 8.71 -9.88 7.22
CA VAL A 176 10.10 -10.22 7.61
C VAL A 176 10.19 -10.80 9.02
N TRP A 177 9.26 -10.49 9.95
CA TRP A 177 9.27 -11.13 11.28
C TRP A 177 8.52 -12.46 11.33
N ASN A 178 7.54 -12.66 10.44
CA ASN A 178 6.75 -13.89 10.38
C ASN A 178 7.24 -14.91 9.34
N TYR A 179 8.47 -14.76 8.85
CA TYR A 179 9.11 -15.74 7.97
C TYR A 179 10.53 -16.03 8.42
N GLN A 180 10.61 -16.82 9.49
CA GLN A 180 11.80 -17.63 9.73
C GLN A 180 12.17 -18.33 8.41
N ILE A 181 13.45 -18.23 8.07
CA ILE A 181 14.14 -18.83 6.91
C ILE A 181 13.83 -20.33 6.69
N ASP A 182 13.07 -20.98 7.56
CA ASP A 182 12.69 -22.39 7.51
C ASP A 182 11.24 -22.68 7.07
N ALA A 183 10.32 -21.70 7.06
CA ALA A 183 8.93 -21.91 6.62
C ALA A 183 8.72 -21.72 5.10
N TYR A 184 9.57 -20.91 4.43
CA TYR A 184 9.56 -20.74 2.96
C TYR A 184 9.81 -22.02 2.20
N ASN A 185 10.70 -22.84 2.73
CA ASN A 185 11.19 -23.99 2.00
C ASN A 185 10.20 -25.17 2.06
N ARG A 186 9.02 -25.02 2.68
CA ARG A 186 8.04 -26.12 2.88
C ARG A 186 6.55 -25.80 2.69
N ALA A 187 6.13 -24.56 2.45
CA ALA A 187 4.71 -24.23 2.28
C ALA A 187 4.28 -24.22 0.80
N THR A 188 3.19 -24.92 0.47
CA THR A 188 2.60 -24.93 -0.88
C THR A 188 1.73 -23.69 -1.12
N GLN A 189 1.55 -23.28 -2.39
CA GLN A 189 0.90 -22.02 -2.82
C GLN A 189 -0.48 -21.71 -2.21
N ASP A 190 -1.24 -22.72 -1.76
CA ASP A 190 -2.59 -22.53 -1.23
C ASP A 190 -2.63 -21.95 0.20
N GLU A 191 -1.54 -22.01 0.96
CA GLU A 191 -1.46 -21.49 2.33
C GLU A 191 -1.12 -19.98 2.40
N ILE A 192 -0.67 -19.38 1.29
CA ILE A 192 -0.24 -17.97 1.17
C ILE A 192 -1.44 -17.02 0.95
N ARG A 193 -2.54 -17.53 0.38
CA ARG A 193 -3.69 -16.74 -0.11
C ARG A 193 -4.52 -16.00 0.96
N PRO A 194 -4.69 -16.49 2.21
CA PRO A 194 -5.53 -15.81 3.21
C PRO A 194 -4.95 -14.46 3.70
N GLY A 195 -3.63 -14.37 3.90
CA GLY A 195 -2.98 -13.16 4.45
C GLY A 195 -3.02 -11.97 3.49
N VAL A 196 -2.79 -12.21 2.19
CA VAL A 196 -2.85 -11.17 1.15
C VAL A 196 -4.29 -10.66 0.95
N THR A 197 -5.27 -11.56 1.03
CA THR A 197 -6.69 -11.22 0.92
C THR A 197 -7.13 -10.35 2.11
N TYR A 198 -6.65 -10.68 3.31
CA TYR A 198 -6.96 -9.93 4.52
C TYR A 198 -6.32 -8.53 4.54
N ALA A 199 -5.06 -8.43 4.14
CA ALA A 199 -4.35 -7.15 3.98
C ALA A 199 -5.08 -6.21 3.00
N ARG A 200 -5.58 -6.74 1.87
CA ARG A 200 -6.36 -5.97 0.89
C ARG A 200 -7.71 -5.51 1.45
N ALA A 201 -8.41 -6.38 2.19
CA ALA A 201 -9.68 -6.03 2.82
C ALA A 201 -9.52 -4.94 3.89
N MET A 202 -8.43 -4.95 4.66
CA MET A 202 -8.13 -3.89 5.64
C MET A 202 -7.76 -2.57 4.97
N LEU A 203 -6.92 -2.58 3.93
CA LEU A 203 -6.58 -1.35 3.19
C LEU A 203 -7.82 -0.67 2.60
N ALA A 204 -8.81 -1.47 2.19
CA ALA A 204 -10.09 -0.97 1.67
C ALA A 204 -11.06 -0.46 2.75
N SER A 205 -10.84 -0.76 4.03
CA SER A 205 -11.78 -0.41 5.12
C SER A 205 -11.37 0.82 5.94
N ILE A 206 -10.29 1.51 5.59
CA ILE A 206 -9.75 2.66 6.34
C ILE A 206 -10.41 3.95 5.85
N ASN A 207 -11.34 4.51 6.63
CA ASN A 207 -12.13 5.70 6.25
C ASN A 207 -12.00 6.88 7.25
N SER A 208 -11.49 6.70 8.48
CA SER A 208 -11.21 7.80 9.44
C SER A 208 -10.28 7.43 10.63
N TRP A 209 -9.83 8.45 11.41
CA TRP A 209 -8.98 8.34 12.62
C TRP A 209 -9.52 7.35 13.67
N TYR A 210 -10.83 7.19 13.78
CA TYR A 210 -11.48 6.34 14.78
C TYR A 210 -11.56 4.87 14.39
N GLU A 211 -11.21 4.48 13.16
CA GLU A 211 -11.44 3.11 12.64
C GLU A 211 -10.21 2.20 12.71
N VAL A 212 -9.02 2.76 12.87
CA VAL A 212 -7.77 1.98 12.97
C VAL A 212 -7.80 1.05 14.19
N ARG A 213 -8.26 1.55 15.33
CA ARG A 213 -8.34 0.77 16.58
C ARG A 213 -9.49 -0.25 16.57
N PRO A 214 -10.73 0.09 16.18
CA PRO A 214 -11.82 -0.86 16.00
C PRO A 214 -11.60 -1.92 14.91
N ALA A 215 -10.89 -1.62 13.82
CA ALA A 215 -10.61 -2.62 12.77
C ALA A 215 -9.63 -3.70 13.27
N VAL A 216 -8.60 -3.27 14.03
CA VAL A 216 -7.68 -4.17 14.74
C VAL A 216 -8.40 -4.92 15.88
N ASP A 217 -9.28 -4.24 16.63
CA ASP A 217 -10.07 -4.86 17.70
C ASP A 217 -11.16 -5.82 17.15
N ALA A 218 -11.73 -5.54 15.98
CA ALA A 218 -12.69 -6.39 15.28
C ALA A 218 -12.02 -7.64 14.69
N MET A 219 -10.78 -7.52 14.19
CA MET A 219 -9.92 -8.66 13.88
C MET A 219 -9.75 -9.53 15.13
N ALA A 220 -9.32 -8.94 16.25
CA ALA A 220 -9.14 -9.64 17.52
C ALA A 220 -10.43 -10.27 18.08
N SER A 221 -11.60 -9.67 17.81
CA SER A 221 -12.91 -10.17 18.25
C SER A 221 -13.40 -11.37 17.42
N LYS A 222 -13.25 -11.31 16.09
CA LYS A 222 -13.71 -12.37 15.17
C LYS A 222 -12.93 -13.69 15.35
N TYR A 223 -11.68 -13.62 15.77
CA TYR A 223 -10.84 -14.79 16.08
C TYR A 223 -11.01 -15.33 17.52
N ARG A 224 -11.81 -14.67 18.37
CA ARG A 224 -12.17 -15.14 19.73
C ARG A 224 -13.37 -16.09 19.76
N GLN A 225 -14.16 -16.15 18.69
CA GLN A 225 -15.40 -16.96 18.63
C GLN A 225 -15.23 -18.35 17.97
N TRP A 226 -13.99 -18.76 17.70
CA TRP A 226 -13.62 -20.10 17.22
C TRP A 226 -12.53 -20.69 18.10
#